data_AF-A0A812Q7W5-F1
#
_entry.id   AF-A0A812Q7W5-F1
#
_cell.length_a   1.000
_cell.length_b   1.000
_cell.length_c   1.000
_cell.angle_alpha   90.00
_cell.angle_beta   90.00
_cell.angle_gamma   90.00
#
_symmetry.space_group_name_H-M   'P 1'
#
loop_
_entity.id
_entity.type
_entity.pdbx_description
1 polymer ?
#
loop_
_entity_poly.entity_id
_entity_poly.type
_entity_poly.pdbx_seq_one_letter_code
_entity_poly.pdbx_strand_id
1 'polypeptide(L)'
;MTYVDISQNVNRMASSIAESHVVPTILPGSKIWSTEKRRLLIGDEMMMLQGFPIHDLPFVIDLTQHQLSDLAGNRSSMGDYEDVRGASHSLSDLFSYASIVIRLGVMSFDVAYISMCDAYDSNMMASVLSQFLPPSPLRVGVQEELLKLEVFPLQAVEDATNGFHIVTWYLGMAGALSLFFIYVLSEAMALSGLMQYGLLGLGVHFGLDQWDEALNHTAIRRKAQNEIRSKFIDDAEVPFAQGPNPSYQGHQGYGTSSPRYATYEKGFSMGSASDFNSTRLESYPRYVEVADTENFEEEEAEAVRALAEKLANEESPGALLDRAIFE
;
A
#
# COMPACT_ATOMS: atom_id res chain seq x y z
N MET A 1 27.88 15.65 9.62
CA MET A 1 28.00 16.07 8.21
C MET A 1 26.75 16.84 7.84
N THR A 2 26.91 18.01 7.23
CA THR A 2 25.78 18.88 6.82
C THR A 2 25.66 18.82 5.30
N TYR A 3 24.47 18.52 4.80
CA TYR A 3 24.18 18.38 3.37
C TYR A 3 23.03 19.30 2.98
N VAL A 4 23.06 19.80 1.75
CA VAL A 4 22.08 20.74 1.22
C VAL A 4 21.61 20.22 -0.13
N ASP A 5 20.32 19.94 -0.28
CA ASP A 5 19.73 19.55 -1.56
C ASP A 5 19.43 20.79 -2.41
N ILE A 6 20.35 21.15 -3.29
CA ILE A 6 20.20 22.36 -4.12
C ILE A 6 19.19 22.18 -5.26
N SER A 7 18.63 20.99 -5.44
CA SER A 7 17.60 20.73 -6.46
C SER A 7 16.20 21.15 -6.01
N GLN A 8 16.01 21.42 -4.72
CA GLN A 8 14.75 21.93 -4.17
C GLN A 8 14.82 23.44 -3.91
N ASN A 9 13.69 24.12 -4.10
CA ASN A 9 13.58 25.56 -3.87
C ASN A 9 14.05 25.90 -2.45
N VAL A 10 15.00 26.85 -2.34
CA VAL A 10 15.73 27.23 -1.11
C VAL A 10 14.81 27.46 0.09
N ASN A 11 13.58 27.93 -0.17
CA ASN A 11 12.56 28.20 0.85
C ASN A 11 12.03 26.94 1.57
N ARG A 12 12.06 25.74 0.98
CA ARG A 12 11.68 24.48 1.66
C ARG A 12 12.79 23.91 2.54
N MET A 13 14.03 24.30 2.27
CA MET A 13 15.23 23.76 2.91
C MET A 13 15.48 24.38 4.29
N ALA A 14 15.27 25.69 4.41
CA ALA A 14 15.52 26.43 5.65
C ALA A 14 14.63 25.95 6.81
N SER A 15 13.41 25.48 6.53
CA SER A 15 12.51 24.93 7.55
C SER A 15 12.79 23.46 7.88
N SER A 16 13.22 22.65 6.90
CA SER A 16 13.45 21.20 7.11
C SER A 16 14.73 20.91 7.92
N ILE A 17 15.83 21.63 7.65
CA ILE A 17 17.13 21.33 8.27
C ILE A 17 17.23 21.84 9.72
N ALA A 18 16.53 22.91 10.05
CA ALA A 18 16.58 23.51 11.39
C ALA A 18 15.77 22.71 12.44
N GLU A 19 14.74 21.98 12.02
CA GLU A 19 13.80 21.32 12.94
C GLU A 19 13.78 19.79 12.83
N SER A 20 14.07 19.21 11.66
CA SER A 20 14.05 17.76 11.47
C SER A 20 15.49 17.23 11.48
N HIS A 21 15.85 16.47 12.49
CA HIS A 21 17.10 15.67 12.51
C HIS A 21 17.07 14.53 11.46
N VAL A 22 16.25 14.65 10.42
CA VAL A 22 15.98 13.62 9.41
C VAL A 22 16.91 13.84 8.22
N VAL A 23 17.58 12.78 7.79
CA VAL A 23 18.40 12.81 6.57
C VAL A 23 17.47 12.95 5.37
N PRO A 24 17.60 14.00 4.53
CA PRO A 24 16.73 14.19 3.38
C PRO A 24 16.83 12.98 2.44
N THR A 25 15.69 12.49 1.97
CA THR A 25 15.65 11.43 0.96
C THR A 25 16.20 12.00 -0.34
N ILE A 26 17.31 11.43 -0.82
CA ILE A 26 17.91 11.76 -2.11
C ILE A 26 16.90 11.36 -3.19
N LEU A 27 16.48 12.30 -4.04
CA LEU A 27 15.61 12.01 -5.18
C LEU A 27 16.45 11.64 -6.42
N PRO A 28 15.92 10.88 -7.39
CA PRO A 28 16.61 10.62 -8.65
C PRO A 28 16.92 11.94 -9.37
N GLY A 29 18.18 12.11 -9.79
CA GLY A 29 18.65 13.35 -10.42
C GLY A 29 18.83 14.55 -9.47
N SER A 30 18.62 14.37 -8.15
CA SER A 30 18.89 15.44 -7.18
C SER A 30 20.39 15.77 -7.13
N LYS A 31 20.69 17.06 -7.01
CA LYS A 31 22.06 17.56 -6.84
C LYS A 31 22.23 17.89 -5.37
N ILE A 32 22.95 17.05 -4.63
CA ILE A 32 23.21 17.28 -3.21
C ILE A 32 24.59 17.90 -3.05
N TRP A 33 24.63 19.06 -2.41
CA TRP A 33 25.87 19.77 -2.10
C TRP A 33 26.34 19.42 -0.68
N SER A 34 27.59 18.97 -0.57
CA SER A 34 28.26 18.82 0.72
C SER A 34 28.94 20.14 1.10
N THR A 35 28.50 20.76 2.20
CA THR A 35 29.11 22.01 2.68
C THR A 35 30.54 21.81 3.15
N GLU A 36 30.82 20.66 3.76
CA GLU A 36 32.15 20.28 4.25
C GLU A 36 33.13 20.06 3.09
N LYS A 37 32.72 19.34 2.05
CA LYS A 37 33.58 19.06 0.88
C LYS A 37 33.56 20.17 -0.17
N ARG A 38 32.65 21.15 -0.05
CA ARG A 38 32.43 22.25 -0.99
C ARG A 38 32.29 21.78 -2.45
N ARG A 39 31.56 20.68 -2.65
CA ARG A 39 31.23 20.12 -3.96
C ARG A 39 29.94 19.31 -3.92
N LEU A 40 29.42 18.97 -5.10
CA LEU A 40 28.35 17.99 -5.25
C LEU A 40 28.83 16.61 -4.78
N LEU A 41 27.92 15.88 -4.13
CA LEU A 41 28.11 14.48 -3.80
C LEU A 41 28.13 13.65 -5.08
N ILE A 42 29.07 12.72 -5.12
CA ILE A 42 29.14 11.68 -6.15
C ILE A 42 28.24 10.50 -5.74
N GLY A 43 27.94 9.60 -6.69
CA GLY A 43 26.94 8.55 -6.51
C GLY A 43 27.26 7.60 -5.36
N ASP A 44 28.52 7.28 -5.13
CA ASP A 44 28.95 6.46 -3.99
C ASP A 44 28.68 7.14 -2.64
N GLU A 45 28.97 8.43 -2.51
CA GLU A 45 28.69 9.23 -1.32
C GLU A 45 27.19 9.37 -1.06
N MET A 46 26.39 9.49 -2.12
CA MET A 46 24.92 9.48 -2.02
C MET A 46 24.40 8.13 -1.49
N MET A 47 24.93 7.01 -1.99
CA MET A 47 24.59 5.67 -1.50
C MET A 47 25.00 5.49 -0.02
N MET A 48 26.21 5.96 0.36
CA MET A 48 26.69 5.92 1.74
C MET A 48 25.83 6.80 2.66
N LEU A 49 25.37 7.97 2.20
CA LEU A 49 24.51 8.87 2.95
C LEU A 49 23.17 8.21 3.32
N GLN A 50 22.69 7.29 2.48
CA GLN A 50 21.51 6.47 2.73
C GLN A 50 21.82 5.19 3.52
N GLY A 51 23.03 5.03 4.05
CA GLY A 51 23.45 3.87 4.83
C GLY A 51 23.70 2.61 3.99
N PHE A 52 24.05 2.73 2.71
CA PHE A 52 24.40 1.56 1.91
C PHE A 52 25.86 1.14 2.13
N PRO A 53 26.14 -0.16 2.37
CA PRO A 53 27.51 -0.67 2.47
C PRO A 53 28.11 -0.85 1.08
N ILE A 54 28.33 0.26 0.37
CA ILE A 54 28.77 0.25 -1.04
C ILE A 54 30.11 -0.48 -1.25
N HIS A 55 30.98 -0.46 -0.24
CA HIS A 55 32.28 -1.10 -0.28
C HIS A 55 32.21 -2.63 -0.15
N ASP A 56 31.08 -3.19 0.30
CA ASP A 56 30.91 -4.63 0.52
C ASP A 56 30.33 -5.35 -0.70
N LEU A 57 29.94 -4.62 -1.74
CA LEU A 57 29.25 -5.16 -2.90
C LEU A 57 30.22 -5.41 -4.07
N PRO A 58 30.37 -6.68 -4.51
CA PRO A 58 31.40 -7.05 -5.49
C PRO A 58 31.16 -6.48 -6.90
N PHE A 59 29.93 -6.08 -7.23
CA PHE A 59 29.55 -5.57 -8.56
C PHE A 59 29.62 -4.05 -8.68
N VAL A 60 29.87 -3.32 -7.59
CA VAL A 60 29.86 -1.85 -7.59
C VAL A 60 30.99 -1.28 -8.46
N ILE A 61 32.08 -2.01 -8.62
CA ILE A 61 33.25 -1.60 -9.42
C ILE A 61 32.87 -1.36 -10.89
N ASP A 62 31.84 -2.05 -11.39
CA ASP A 62 31.40 -1.95 -12.78
C ASP A 62 30.35 -0.84 -13.02
N LEU A 63 29.86 -0.18 -11.95
CA LEU A 63 28.84 0.85 -12.04
C LEU A 63 29.45 2.24 -12.16
N THR A 64 28.90 3.05 -13.07
CA THR A 64 29.28 4.45 -13.21
C THR A 64 28.72 5.29 -12.05
N GLN A 65 29.36 6.42 -11.74
CA GLN A 65 28.89 7.34 -10.69
C GLN A 65 27.47 7.87 -10.95
N HIS A 66 27.07 8.01 -12.21
CA HIS A 66 25.70 8.37 -12.57
C HIS A 66 24.71 7.26 -12.21
N GLN A 67 25.03 6.01 -12.54
CA GLN A 67 24.19 4.86 -12.19
C GLN A 67 24.09 4.68 -10.66
N LEU A 68 25.18 4.93 -9.93
CA LEU A 68 25.16 4.94 -8.46
C LEU A 68 24.30 6.08 -7.90
N SER A 69 24.32 7.25 -8.51
CA SER A 69 23.46 8.38 -8.13
C SER A 69 21.98 8.10 -8.41
N ASP A 70 21.66 7.47 -9.55
CA ASP A 70 20.29 7.02 -9.86
C ASP A 70 19.83 5.94 -8.87
N LEU A 71 20.71 4.99 -8.53
CA LEU A 71 20.43 3.97 -7.51
C LEU A 71 20.19 4.60 -6.13
N ALA A 72 20.96 5.63 -5.77
CA ALA A 72 20.76 6.36 -4.52
C ALA A 72 19.43 7.10 -4.54
N GLY A 73 19.16 7.85 -5.61
CA GLY A 73 17.91 8.60 -5.75
C GLY A 73 16.65 7.72 -5.72
N ASN A 74 16.77 6.49 -6.19
CA ASN A 74 15.67 5.54 -6.12
C ASN A 74 15.46 5.02 -4.71
N ARG A 75 16.47 4.97 -3.84
CA ARG A 75 16.33 4.32 -2.54
C ARG A 75 15.53 5.15 -1.54
N SER A 76 14.47 4.57 -0.96
CA SER A 76 13.79 5.13 0.20
C SER A 76 14.77 5.17 1.39
N SER A 77 14.82 6.29 2.13
CA SER A 77 15.69 6.38 3.31
C SER A 77 15.32 5.25 4.29
N MET A 78 16.30 4.41 4.63
CA MET A 78 16.09 3.24 5.49
C MET A 78 15.81 3.64 6.94
N GLY A 79 16.13 4.89 7.32
CA GLY A 79 16.15 5.36 8.71
C GLY A 79 14.80 5.57 9.39
N ASP A 80 13.70 5.84 8.67
CA ASP A 80 12.40 6.15 9.29
C ASP A 80 11.36 5.03 9.21
N TYR A 81 11.59 4.01 8.36
CA TYR A 81 10.64 2.90 8.20
C TYR A 81 10.87 1.75 9.19
N GLU A 82 12.05 1.64 9.80
CA GLU A 82 12.37 0.57 10.74
C GLU A 82 11.52 0.65 12.02
N ASP A 83 11.16 1.84 12.51
CA ASP A 83 10.56 1.99 13.83
C ASP A 83 9.05 1.69 13.85
N VAL A 84 8.30 2.08 12.81
CA VAL A 84 6.84 1.86 12.75
C VAL A 84 6.46 0.52 12.12
N ARG A 85 7.17 0.06 11.08
CA ARG A 85 6.90 -1.26 10.47
C ARG A 85 7.50 -2.42 11.26
N GLY A 86 8.63 -2.21 11.95
CA GLY A 86 9.21 -3.21 12.84
C GLY A 86 8.22 -3.68 13.92
N ALA A 87 7.42 -2.76 14.47
CA ALA A 87 6.42 -3.08 15.49
C ALA A 87 5.21 -3.89 14.94
N SER A 88 4.75 -3.60 13.72
CA SER A 88 3.61 -4.29 13.11
C SER A 88 3.93 -5.74 12.71
N HIS A 89 5.08 -5.96 12.06
CA HIS A 89 5.51 -7.32 11.67
C HIS A 89 5.86 -8.17 12.89
N SER A 90 6.41 -7.53 13.94
CA SER A 90 6.65 -8.15 15.24
C SER A 90 5.41 -8.84 15.81
N LEU A 91 4.23 -8.22 15.75
CA LEU A 91 3.03 -8.79 16.37
C LEU A 91 2.48 -10.01 15.63
N SER A 92 2.45 -10.00 14.29
CA SER A 92 1.98 -11.15 13.52
C SER A 92 2.91 -12.36 13.65
N ASP A 93 4.21 -12.10 13.66
CA ASP A 93 5.24 -13.13 13.75
C ASP A 93 5.26 -13.73 15.16
N LEU A 94 5.16 -12.87 16.18
CA LEU A 94 5.03 -13.28 17.58
C LEU A 94 3.76 -14.11 17.81
N PHE A 95 2.63 -13.69 17.27
CA PHE A 95 1.37 -14.43 17.39
C PHE A 95 1.47 -15.81 16.75
N SER A 96 2.03 -15.87 15.53
CA SER A 96 2.19 -17.13 14.80
C SER A 96 3.15 -18.08 15.53
N TYR A 97 4.27 -17.57 16.01
CA TYR A 97 5.23 -18.34 16.82
C TYR A 97 4.61 -18.84 18.13
N ALA A 98 3.95 -17.95 18.88
CA ALA A 98 3.26 -18.31 20.11
C ALA A 98 2.17 -19.37 19.87
N SER A 99 1.42 -19.27 18.77
CA SER A 99 0.41 -20.25 18.39
C SER A 99 1.02 -21.64 18.17
N ILE A 100 2.17 -21.72 17.47
CA ILE A 100 2.88 -22.99 17.22
C ILE A 100 3.35 -23.60 18.56
N VAL A 101 3.98 -22.80 19.42
CA VAL A 101 4.49 -23.27 20.72
C VAL A 101 3.35 -23.77 21.62
N ILE A 102 2.26 -23.02 21.71
CA ILE A 102 1.08 -23.41 22.50
C ILE A 102 0.48 -24.72 21.97
N ARG A 103 0.32 -24.87 20.65
CA ARG A 103 -0.23 -26.10 20.05
C ARG A 103 0.64 -27.31 20.34
N LEU A 104 1.96 -27.21 20.12
CA LEU A 104 2.89 -28.29 20.42
C LEU A 104 2.92 -28.64 21.92
N GLY A 105 2.81 -27.62 22.78
CA GLY A 105 2.71 -27.78 24.23
C GLY A 105 1.45 -28.53 24.65
N VAL A 106 0.28 -28.12 24.13
CA VAL A 106 -1.01 -28.80 24.40
C VAL A 106 -0.97 -30.24 23.89
N MET A 107 -0.49 -30.49 22.66
CA MET A 107 -0.35 -31.86 22.14
C MET A 107 0.54 -32.74 23.03
N SER A 108 1.66 -32.20 23.51
CA SER A 108 2.57 -32.94 24.39
C SER A 108 1.93 -33.22 25.76
N PHE A 109 1.18 -32.24 26.29
CA PHE A 109 0.45 -32.37 27.54
C PHE A 109 -0.65 -33.42 27.45
N ASP A 110 -1.42 -33.46 26.35
CA ASP A 110 -2.50 -34.44 26.14
C ASP A 110 -1.96 -35.87 26.13
N VAL A 111 -0.83 -36.10 25.43
CA VAL A 111 -0.17 -37.42 25.40
C VAL A 111 0.32 -37.83 26.79
N ALA A 112 0.91 -36.89 27.53
CA ALA A 112 1.35 -37.14 28.91
C ALA A 112 0.15 -37.44 29.83
N TYR A 113 -0.95 -36.69 29.70
CA TYR A 113 -2.18 -36.89 30.46
C TYR A 113 -2.75 -38.30 30.24
N ILE A 114 -2.86 -38.75 28.99
CA ILE A 114 -3.34 -40.09 28.65
C ILE A 114 -2.45 -41.16 29.32
N SER A 115 -1.14 -40.99 29.27
CA SER A 115 -0.20 -41.96 29.86
C SER A 115 -0.23 -42.02 31.40
N MET A 116 -0.67 -40.95 32.06
CA MET A 116 -0.70 -40.85 33.52
C MET A 116 -2.07 -41.18 34.12
N CYS A 117 -3.15 -40.86 33.41
CA CYS A 117 -4.51 -40.94 33.93
C CYS A 117 -5.36 -42.05 33.29
N ASP A 118 -4.86 -42.75 32.26
CA ASP A 118 -5.61 -43.77 31.50
C ASP A 118 -6.98 -43.26 30.99
N ALA A 119 -7.05 -41.97 30.70
CA ALA A 119 -8.24 -41.27 30.22
C ALA A 119 -7.86 -40.25 29.16
N TYR A 120 -8.76 -40.02 28.21
CA TYR A 120 -8.61 -39.00 27.19
C TYR A 120 -8.90 -37.60 27.74
N ASP A 121 -8.06 -36.63 27.39
CA ASP A 121 -8.33 -35.25 27.75
C ASP A 121 -9.58 -34.70 27.03
N SER A 122 -10.28 -33.82 27.72
CA SER A 122 -11.48 -33.15 27.23
C SER A 122 -11.23 -32.37 25.92
N ASN A 123 -10.07 -31.73 25.76
CA ASN A 123 -9.77 -30.98 24.54
C ASN A 123 -9.56 -31.92 23.35
N MET A 124 -8.90 -33.05 23.57
CA MET A 124 -8.71 -34.06 22.54
C MET A 124 -10.05 -34.64 22.08
N MET A 125 -10.92 -35.00 23.03
CA MET A 125 -12.25 -35.51 22.72
C MET A 125 -13.12 -34.45 22.05
N ALA A 126 -13.06 -33.19 22.47
CA ALA A 126 -13.77 -32.10 21.81
C ALA A 126 -13.31 -31.92 20.36
N SER A 127 -12.01 -32.05 20.08
CA SER A 127 -11.47 -32.00 18.71
C SER A 127 -11.99 -33.16 17.85
N VAL A 128 -11.98 -34.39 18.38
CA VAL A 128 -12.42 -35.61 17.68
C VAL A 128 -13.92 -35.63 17.46
N LEU A 129 -14.70 -35.08 18.39
CA LEU A 129 -16.16 -34.97 18.29
C LEU A 129 -16.61 -33.74 17.48
N SER A 130 -15.71 -32.80 17.19
CA SER A 130 -16.05 -31.61 16.41
C SER A 130 -16.43 -31.97 14.97
N GLN A 131 -17.43 -31.27 14.44
CA GLN A 131 -17.91 -31.45 13.06
C GLN A 131 -17.39 -30.35 12.11
N PHE A 132 -16.57 -29.41 12.61
CA PHE A 132 -16.28 -28.18 11.88
C PHE A 132 -15.34 -28.40 10.70
N LEU A 133 -14.12 -28.91 10.92
CA LEU A 133 -13.22 -29.36 9.86
C LEU A 133 -11.97 -30.01 10.46
N PRO A 134 -11.56 -31.22 10.01
CA PRO A 134 -12.32 -32.17 9.20
C PRO A 134 -13.49 -32.78 9.99
N PRO A 135 -14.51 -33.31 9.32
CA PRO A 135 -15.59 -34.00 10.00
C PRO A 135 -15.07 -35.20 10.77
N SER A 136 -15.60 -35.40 11.98
CA SER A 136 -15.30 -36.58 12.80
C SER A 136 -15.54 -37.87 12.01
N PRO A 137 -14.58 -38.82 12.01
CA PRO A 137 -14.77 -40.13 11.38
C PRO A 137 -15.72 -41.03 12.18
N LEU A 138 -16.09 -40.63 13.41
CA LEU A 138 -17.00 -41.39 14.26
C LEU A 138 -18.44 -41.27 13.76
N ARG A 139 -19.20 -42.35 13.87
CA ARG A 139 -20.64 -42.35 13.58
C ARG A 139 -21.37 -41.46 14.59
N VAL A 140 -22.42 -40.76 14.15
CA VAL A 140 -23.21 -39.84 14.98
C VAL A 140 -23.72 -40.50 16.27
N GLY A 141 -24.21 -41.75 16.20
CA GLY A 141 -24.67 -42.48 17.39
C GLY A 141 -23.58 -42.71 18.44
N VAL A 142 -22.33 -42.93 18.02
CA VAL A 142 -21.18 -43.06 18.94
C VAL A 142 -20.82 -41.70 19.53
N GLN A 143 -20.89 -40.62 18.73
CA GLN A 143 -20.67 -39.26 19.23
C GLN A 143 -21.67 -38.91 20.33
N GLU A 144 -22.97 -39.20 20.12
CA GLU A 144 -24.02 -38.97 21.11
C GLU A 144 -23.84 -39.79 22.40
N GLU A 145 -23.28 -40.99 22.31
CA GLU A 145 -22.95 -41.82 23.47
C GLU A 145 -21.75 -41.26 24.24
N LEU A 146 -20.69 -40.87 23.53
CA LEU A 146 -19.50 -40.27 24.13
C LEU A 146 -19.81 -38.91 24.79
N LEU A 147 -20.70 -38.11 24.21
CA LEU A 147 -21.13 -36.82 24.79
C LEU A 147 -21.88 -36.94 26.13
N LYS A 148 -22.35 -38.14 26.49
CA LYS A 148 -23.00 -38.39 27.80
C LYS A 148 -22.01 -38.71 28.92
N LEU A 149 -20.76 -38.99 28.58
CA LEU A 149 -19.72 -39.31 29.55
C LEU A 149 -19.15 -38.01 30.14
N GLU A 150 -19.06 -37.94 31.47
CA GLU A 150 -18.42 -36.81 32.16
C GLU A 150 -16.89 -36.89 32.11
N VAL A 151 -16.36 -38.11 32.10
CA VAL A 151 -14.94 -38.44 31.96
C VAL A 151 -14.81 -39.43 30.82
N PHE A 152 -13.67 -39.43 30.11
CA PHE A 152 -13.42 -40.30 28.96
C PHE A 152 -12.39 -41.39 29.25
N PRO A 153 -12.70 -42.44 30.03
CA PRO A 153 -11.79 -43.56 30.27
C PRO A 153 -11.36 -44.22 28.96
N LEU A 154 -10.08 -44.57 28.84
CA LEU A 154 -9.51 -45.12 27.61
C LEU A 154 -10.25 -46.37 27.13
N GLN A 155 -10.49 -47.35 28.02
CA GLN A 155 -11.20 -48.59 27.70
C GLN A 155 -12.65 -48.36 27.24
N ALA A 156 -13.41 -47.55 27.98
CA ALA A 156 -14.82 -47.29 27.64
C ALA A 156 -14.98 -46.63 26.27
N VAL A 157 -14.05 -45.74 25.92
CA VAL A 157 -14.04 -45.05 24.63
C VAL A 157 -13.56 -45.97 23.50
N GLU A 158 -12.56 -46.82 23.74
CA GLU A 158 -12.11 -47.82 22.75
C GLU A 158 -13.21 -48.83 22.41
N ASP A 159 -13.94 -49.29 23.43
CA ASP A 159 -15.09 -50.19 23.28
C ASP A 159 -16.21 -49.52 22.46
N ALA A 160 -16.57 -48.27 22.80
CA ALA A 160 -17.61 -47.52 22.10
C ALA A 160 -17.24 -47.21 20.63
N THR A 161 -15.96 -46.97 20.35
CA THR A 161 -15.49 -46.59 19.02
C THR A 161 -15.12 -47.78 18.13
N ASN A 162 -15.29 -49.02 18.60
CA ASN A 162 -14.90 -50.25 17.91
C ASN A 162 -13.40 -50.26 17.53
N GLY A 163 -12.53 -49.80 18.44
CA GLY A 163 -11.07 -49.80 18.24
C GLY A 163 -10.54 -48.70 17.31
N PHE A 164 -11.29 -47.61 17.12
CA PHE A 164 -10.78 -46.46 16.37
C PHE A 164 -9.62 -45.79 17.13
N HIS A 165 -8.49 -45.59 16.45
CA HIS A 165 -7.29 -44.99 17.06
C HIS A 165 -7.42 -43.46 17.20
N ILE A 166 -8.13 -43.01 18.23
CA ILE A 166 -8.40 -41.59 18.53
C ILE A 166 -7.10 -40.78 18.62
N VAL A 167 -6.11 -41.28 19.36
CA VAL A 167 -4.83 -40.58 19.57
C VAL A 167 -4.12 -40.34 18.24
N THR A 168 -4.04 -41.35 17.37
CA THR A 168 -3.39 -41.23 16.08
C THR A 168 -4.10 -40.22 15.18
N TRP A 169 -5.44 -40.22 15.17
CA TRP A 169 -6.22 -39.26 14.39
C TRP A 169 -6.01 -37.83 14.90
N TYR A 170 -6.08 -37.63 16.21
CA TYR A 170 -5.86 -36.32 16.83
C TYR A 170 -4.46 -35.79 16.54
N LEU A 171 -3.42 -36.59 16.80
CA LEU A 171 -2.03 -36.20 16.54
C LEU A 171 -1.77 -35.93 15.05
N GLY A 172 -2.39 -36.73 14.17
CA GLY A 172 -2.32 -36.50 12.72
C GLY A 172 -2.92 -35.14 12.33
N MET A 173 -4.10 -34.82 12.85
CA MET A 173 -4.79 -33.57 12.53
C MET A 173 -4.13 -32.33 13.15
N ALA A 174 -3.83 -32.37 14.45
CA ALA A 174 -3.15 -31.30 15.14
C ALA A 174 -1.72 -31.10 14.60
N GLY A 175 -1.04 -32.19 14.21
CA GLY A 175 0.25 -32.16 13.53
C GLY A 175 0.17 -31.51 12.16
N ALA A 176 -0.80 -31.90 11.32
CA ALA A 176 -1.01 -31.30 10.00
C ALA A 176 -1.30 -29.79 10.09
N LEU A 177 -2.14 -29.37 11.04
CA LEU A 177 -2.39 -27.94 11.30
C LEU A 177 -1.13 -27.21 11.79
N SER A 178 -0.35 -27.82 12.67
CA SER A 178 0.90 -27.21 13.16
C SER A 178 1.92 -27.03 12.02
N LEU A 179 2.05 -28.03 11.13
CA LEU A 179 2.87 -27.91 9.92
C LEU A 179 2.39 -26.80 8.99
N PHE A 180 1.08 -26.65 8.82
CA PHE A 180 0.50 -25.54 8.05
C PHE A 180 0.87 -24.17 8.65
N PHE A 181 0.78 -24.00 9.98
CA PHE A 181 1.20 -22.74 10.62
C PHE A 181 2.70 -22.48 10.50
N ILE A 182 3.54 -23.52 10.62
CA ILE A 182 4.98 -23.40 10.39
C ILE A 182 5.26 -22.93 8.95
N TYR A 183 4.55 -23.49 7.97
CA TYR A 183 4.67 -23.08 6.58
C TYR A 183 4.25 -21.61 6.39
N VAL A 184 3.09 -21.20 6.91
CA VAL A 184 2.62 -19.81 6.83
C VAL A 184 3.62 -18.85 7.50
N LEU A 185 4.20 -19.22 8.64
CA LEU A 185 5.23 -18.42 9.30
C LEU A 185 6.49 -18.32 8.42
N SER A 186 6.91 -19.40 7.78
CA SER A 186 8.07 -19.38 6.88
C SER A 186 7.85 -18.47 5.66
N GLU A 187 6.65 -18.51 5.07
CA GLU A 187 6.27 -17.63 3.96
C GLU A 187 6.15 -16.18 4.42
N ALA A 188 5.63 -15.92 5.63
CA ALA A 188 5.57 -14.58 6.20
C ALA A 188 6.97 -13.99 6.42
N MET A 189 7.93 -14.79 6.91
CA MET A 189 9.32 -14.37 7.04
C MET A 189 9.96 -14.09 5.67
N ALA A 190 9.71 -14.94 4.67
CA ALA A 190 10.22 -14.74 3.32
C ALA A 190 9.64 -13.46 2.68
N LEU A 191 8.33 -13.23 2.85
CA LEU A 191 7.63 -12.03 2.37
C LEU A 191 8.11 -10.78 3.10
N SER A 192 8.39 -10.87 4.40
CA SER A 192 8.97 -9.78 5.19
C SER A 192 10.34 -9.38 4.65
N GLY A 193 11.19 -10.35 4.32
CA GLY A 193 12.46 -10.10 3.64
C GLY A 193 12.25 -9.40 2.29
N LEU A 194 11.35 -9.90 1.45
CA LEU A 194 11.03 -9.28 0.16
C LEU A 194 10.46 -7.86 0.30
N MET A 195 9.67 -7.58 1.33
CA MET A 195 9.15 -6.23 1.58
C MET A 195 10.25 -5.28 2.08
N GLN A 196 11.19 -5.76 2.89
CA GLN A 196 12.31 -4.96 3.38
C GLN A 196 13.29 -4.58 2.26
N TYR A 197 13.55 -5.49 1.33
CA TYR A 197 14.46 -5.24 0.20
C TYR A 197 13.76 -4.65 -1.03
N GLY A 198 12.44 -4.46 -0.97
CA GLY A 198 11.59 -4.23 -2.14
C GLY A 198 11.55 -5.48 -3.05
N LEU A 199 10.62 -5.52 -4.00
CA LEU A 199 10.66 -6.54 -5.06
C LEU A 199 12.01 -6.43 -5.78
N LEU A 200 12.96 -7.29 -5.39
CA LEU A 200 14.30 -7.41 -5.92
C LEU A 200 14.19 -7.50 -7.46
N GLY A 201 14.43 -6.37 -8.13
CA GLY A 201 14.39 -6.25 -9.58
C GLY A 201 13.37 -5.29 -10.18
N LEU A 202 12.41 -4.74 -9.42
CA LEU A 202 11.49 -3.72 -9.97
C LEU A 202 11.89 -2.28 -9.64
N GLY A 203 12.81 -2.08 -8.69
CA GLY A 203 13.19 -0.73 -8.27
C GLY A 203 12.11 -0.07 -7.42
N VAL A 204 12.52 0.91 -6.64
CA VAL A 204 11.74 1.54 -5.58
C VAL A 204 10.58 2.39 -6.09
N HIS A 205 10.52 2.62 -7.41
CA HIS A 205 9.35 3.18 -8.04
C HIS A 205 8.12 2.28 -7.91
N PHE A 206 8.25 0.94 -7.83
CA PHE A 206 7.09 0.08 -7.60
C PHE A 206 6.67 0.03 -6.12
N GLY A 207 6.37 1.19 -5.53
CA GLY A 207 5.49 1.27 -4.38
C GLY A 207 4.12 0.71 -4.75
N LEU A 208 3.42 0.09 -3.81
CA LEU A 208 2.04 -0.39 -4.02
C LEU A 208 1.10 0.72 -4.54
N ASP A 209 1.40 1.99 -4.25
CA ASP A 209 0.68 3.17 -4.78
C ASP A 209 0.96 3.46 -6.26
N GLN A 210 2.03 2.95 -6.87
CA GLN A 210 2.30 3.13 -8.31
C GLN A 210 1.48 2.21 -9.22
N TRP A 211 0.90 1.13 -8.68
CA TRP A 211 -0.12 0.39 -9.43
C TRP A 211 -1.34 1.28 -9.72
N ASP A 212 -1.60 2.27 -8.87
CA ASP A 212 -2.62 3.30 -9.07
C ASP A 212 -2.16 4.46 -9.97
N GLU A 213 -0.85 4.71 -10.14
CA GLU A 213 -0.33 5.72 -11.07
C GLU A 213 -0.33 5.24 -12.54
N ALA A 214 -0.08 3.95 -12.77
CA ALA A 214 -0.13 3.38 -14.13
C ALA A 214 -1.57 3.35 -14.70
N LEU A 215 -2.57 3.21 -13.82
CA LEU A 215 -3.96 3.44 -14.16
C LEU A 215 -4.22 4.94 -14.11
N ASN A 216 -4.17 5.62 -15.25
CA ASN A 216 -4.59 7.02 -15.32
C ASN A 216 -6.09 7.11 -14.99
N HIS A 217 -6.41 7.24 -13.70
CA HIS A 217 -7.77 7.33 -13.16
C HIS A 217 -8.55 8.47 -13.80
N THR A 218 -7.87 9.55 -14.18
CA THR A 218 -8.43 10.65 -14.98
C THR A 218 -8.81 10.24 -16.40
N ALA A 219 -7.98 9.43 -17.08
CA ALA A 219 -8.30 8.91 -18.41
C ALA A 219 -9.45 7.88 -18.35
N ILE A 220 -9.46 7.02 -17.32
CA ILE A 220 -10.55 6.07 -17.09
C ILE A 220 -11.85 6.81 -16.74
N ARG A 221 -11.79 7.84 -15.90
CA ARG A 221 -12.96 8.66 -15.54
C ARG A 221 -13.47 9.49 -16.71
N ARG A 222 -12.58 10.02 -17.56
CA ARG A 222 -12.96 10.68 -18.83
C ARG A 222 -13.55 9.70 -19.83
N LYS A 223 -12.97 8.50 -19.96
CA LYS A 223 -13.52 7.43 -20.81
C LYS A 223 -14.90 6.99 -20.32
N ALA A 224 -15.05 6.77 -19.03
CA ALA A 224 -16.34 6.46 -18.41
C ALA A 224 -17.34 7.61 -18.60
N GLN A 225 -16.97 8.87 -18.40
CA GLN A 225 -17.86 10.02 -18.66
C GLN A 225 -18.24 10.16 -20.15
N ASN A 226 -17.32 9.86 -21.07
CA ASN A 226 -17.59 9.90 -22.51
C ASN A 226 -18.43 8.70 -22.99
N GLU A 227 -18.27 7.54 -22.36
CA GLU A 227 -19.09 6.34 -22.62
C GLU A 227 -20.45 6.42 -21.92
N ILE A 228 -20.58 7.21 -20.84
CA ILE A 228 -21.87 7.72 -20.33
C ILE A 228 -22.32 8.90 -21.21
N ARG A 229 -22.25 8.75 -22.53
CA ARG A 229 -23.23 9.43 -23.39
C ARG A 229 -24.56 8.82 -23.01
N SER A 230 -25.46 9.62 -22.45
CA SER A 230 -26.75 9.11 -22.02
C SER A 230 -27.44 8.49 -23.24
N LYS A 231 -27.75 7.19 -23.15
CA LYS A 231 -28.64 6.51 -24.10
C LYS A 231 -29.98 7.25 -24.28
N PHE A 232 -30.30 8.18 -23.39
CA PHE A 232 -31.44 9.09 -23.52
C PHE A 232 -31.44 9.95 -24.79
N ILE A 233 -30.30 10.30 -25.39
CA ILE A 233 -30.28 11.07 -26.66
C ILE A 233 -30.55 10.15 -27.85
N ASP A 234 -30.01 8.92 -27.83
CA ASP A 234 -30.25 7.93 -28.88
C ASP A 234 -31.66 7.32 -28.78
N ASP A 235 -32.21 7.15 -27.56
CA ASP A 235 -33.61 6.76 -27.33
C ASP A 235 -34.60 7.89 -27.64
N ALA A 236 -34.14 9.15 -27.74
CA ALA A 236 -34.95 10.28 -28.17
C ALA A 236 -35.02 10.43 -29.69
N GLU A 237 -34.24 9.68 -30.47
CA GLU A 237 -34.49 9.43 -31.89
C GLU A 237 -35.65 8.44 -32.07
N VAL A 238 -36.78 8.72 -31.44
CA VAL A 238 -38.03 8.12 -31.86
C VAL A 238 -38.33 8.73 -33.22
N PRO A 239 -38.45 7.95 -34.31
CA PRO A 239 -38.82 8.50 -35.60
C PRO A 239 -40.12 9.28 -35.41
N PHE A 240 -40.09 10.58 -35.71
CA PHE A 240 -41.29 11.40 -35.73
C PHE A 240 -42.34 10.65 -36.54
N ALA A 241 -43.39 10.18 -35.87
CA ALA A 241 -44.46 9.43 -36.48
C ALA A 241 -45.06 10.29 -37.60
N GLN A 242 -44.63 10.05 -38.82
CA GLN A 242 -45.23 10.63 -40.00
C GLN A 242 -46.54 9.87 -40.24
N GLY A 243 -47.62 10.48 -39.77
CA GLY A 243 -48.96 10.20 -40.27
C GLY A 243 -49.94 9.69 -39.20
N PRO A 244 -51.17 10.22 -39.18
CA PRO A 244 -52.24 9.68 -38.36
C PRO A 244 -52.64 8.31 -38.91
N ASN A 245 -52.41 7.25 -38.15
CA ASN A 245 -53.12 6.00 -38.33
C ASN A 245 -54.29 5.99 -37.33
N PRO A 246 -55.52 6.32 -37.75
CA PRO A 246 -56.68 6.30 -36.88
C PRO A 246 -57.20 4.87 -36.77
N SER A 247 -56.66 4.09 -35.83
CA SER A 247 -57.37 3.00 -35.12
C SER A 247 -56.38 2.03 -34.46
N TYR A 248 -56.01 2.28 -33.21
CA TYR A 248 -55.66 1.20 -32.31
C TYR A 248 -56.44 1.38 -31.01
N GLN A 249 -57.62 0.76 -31.00
CA GLN A 249 -58.36 0.45 -29.81
C GLN A 249 -57.60 -0.62 -29.03
N GLY A 250 -57.30 -0.31 -27.77
CA GLY A 250 -57.26 -1.28 -26.69
C GLY A 250 -56.06 -2.21 -26.66
N HIS A 251 -55.14 -1.96 -25.74
CA HIS A 251 -54.88 -2.94 -24.70
C HIS A 251 -54.58 -2.26 -23.36
N GLN A 252 -55.46 -2.55 -22.41
CA GLN A 252 -55.32 -2.29 -20.99
C GLN A 252 -54.29 -3.26 -20.41
N GLY A 253 -53.50 -2.76 -19.45
CA GLY A 253 -52.81 -3.58 -18.45
C GLY A 253 -51.31 -3.78 -18.70
N TYR A 254 -50.46 -3.14 -17.91
CA TYR A 254 -50.11 -3.63 -16.58
C TYR A 254 -49.52 -2.47 -15.76
N GLY A 255 -49.78 -2.50 -14.46
CA GLY A 255 -49.79 -1.32 -13.60
C GLY A 255 -48.43 -0.73 -13.27
N THR A 256 -48.42 0.60 -13.15
CA THR A 256 -47.89 1.30 -11.97
C THR A 256 -48.75 2.53 -11.72
N SER A 257 -49.90 2.32 -11.08
CA SER A 257 -50.62 3.41 -10.44
C SER A 257 -49.99 3.66 -9.07
N SER A 258 -49.26 4.76 -8.94
CA SER A 258 -49.24 5.49 -7.69
C SER A 258 -49.53 6.96 -8.01
N PRO A 259 -50.73 7.47 -7.68
CA PRO A 259 -51.05 8.87 -7.78
C PRO A 259 -50.78 9.54 -6.44
N ARG A 260 -49.92 10.57 -6.42
CA ARG A 260 -50.04 11.66 -5.45
C ARG A 260 -49.90 13.00 -6.16
N TYR A 261 -51.06 13.66 -6.30
CA TYR A 261 -51.37 15.09 -6.28
C TYR A 261 -50.18 16.05 -6.54
N ALA A 262 -50.16 16.78 -7.66
CA ALA A 262 -50.78 18.12 -7.84
C ALA A 262 -50.43 19.05 -6.65
N THR A 263 -49.79 20.21 -6.77
CA THR A 263 -50.03 21.42 -7.61
C THR A 263 -48.98 22.45 -7.07
N TYR A 264 -48.31 23.38 -7.77
CA TYR A 264 -48.78 24.56 -8.48
C TYR A 264 -47.58 25.29 -9.15
N GLU A 265 -47.91 25.95 -10.26
CA GLU A 265 -47.23 26.98 -11.08
C GLU A 265 -46.19 27.91 -10.44
N LYS A 266 -45.16 28.30 -11.21
CA LYS A 266 -45.11 29.61 -11.90
C LYS A 266 -43.91 29.75 -12.85
N GLY A 267 -44.16 30.47 -13.94
CA GLY A 267 -43.40 30.43 -15.17
C GLY A 267 -42.00 31.02 -15.13
N PHE A 268 -41.17 30.52 -16.05
CA PHE A 268 -39.99 31.20 -16.52
C PHE A 268 -40.01 31.17 -18.05
N SER A 269 -40.06 32.37 -18.64
CA SER A 269 -40.22 32.61 -20.07
C SER A 269 -38.90 32.34 -20.80
N MET A 270 -38.99 31.65 -21.94
CA MET A 270 -37.89 31.41 -22.87
C MET A 270 -37.25 32.72 -23.34
N GLY A 271 -35.95 32.87 -23.06
CA GLY A 271 -35.08 33.80 -23.77
C GLY A 271 -34.65 33.22 -25.11
N SER A 272 -34.78 34.04 -26.15
CA SER A 272 -34.47 33.76 -27.57
C SER A 272 -33.06 33.20 -27.79
N ALA A 273 -32.98 32.05 -28.47
CA ALA A 273 -31.74 31.45 -28.97
C ALA A 273 -31.38 32.04 -30.34
N SER A 274 -31.08 33.34 -30.37
CA SER A 274 -30.61 34.03 -31.57
C SER A 274 -29.51 35.00 -31.18
N ASP A 275 -28.35 34.48 -30.78
CA ASP A 275 -27.06 35.19 -30.77
C ASP A 275 -25.97 34.22 -30.29
N PHE A 276 -25.49 33.35 -31.17
CA PHE A 276 -24.14 32.79 -30.99
C PHE A 276 -23.37 32.88 -32.30
N ASN A 277 -22.52 33.91 -32.30
CA ASN A 277 -21.79 34.45 -33.41
C ASN A 277 -20.64 33.52 -33.81
N SER A 278 -20.69 32.99 -35.03
CA SER A 278 -19.63 32.20 -35.65
C SER A 278 -18.50 33.11 -36.13
N THR A 279 -17.60 33.54 -35.24
CA THR A 279 -16.33 34.18 -35.66
C THR A 279 -15.25 34.05 -34.60
N ARG A 280 -14.41 33.02 -34.70
CA ARG A 280 -12.95 33.09 -34.43
C ARG A 280 -12.27 31.77 -34.76
N LEU A 281 -11.86 31.68 -36.02
CA LEU A 281 -10.86 30.75 -36.52
C LEU A 281 -9.61 31.59 -36.76
N GLU A 282 -8.79 31.78 -35.73
CA GLU A 282 -7.49 32.45 -35.88
C GLU A 282 -6.40 31.67 -35.13
N SER A 283 -5.51 31.11 -35.95
CA SER A 283 -4.06 30.96 -35.74
C SER A 283 -3.55 30.24 -34.49
N TYR A 284 -3.08 29.02 -34.71
CA TYR A 284 -2.02 28.39 -33.91
C TYR A 284 -0.70 29.18 -34.01
N PRO A 285 0.00 29.50 -32.91
CA PRO A 285 1.40 29.84 -32.98
C PRO A 285 2.26 28.56 -33.02
N ARG A 286 2.85 28.41 -34.20
CA ARG A 286 4.20 27.94 -34.54
C ARG A 286 5.12 27.64 -33.33
N TYR A 287 5.75 26.46 -33.37
CA TYR A 287 6.90 26.04 -32.56
C TYR A 287 7.91 27.17 -32.37
N VAL A 288 8.23 27.48 -31.11
CA VAL A 288 9.38 28.32 -30.74
C VAL A 288 10.60 27.41 -30.66
N GLU A 289 11.56 27.68 -31.54
CA GLU A 289 12.90 27.12 -31.50
C GLU A 289 13.57 27.48 -30.17
N VAL A 290 14.22 26.47 -29.59
CA VAL A 290 15.10 26.60 -28.43
C VAL A 290 16.34 27.38 -28.87
N ALA A 291 16.35 28.67 -28.56
CA ALA A 291 17.55 29.47 -28.44
C ALA A 291 17.53 30.06 -27.02
N ASP A 292 18.71 30.13 -26.40
CA ASP A 292 19.00 30.74 -25.09
C ASP A 292 19.06 29.81 -23.87
N THR A 293 19.68 28.63 -23.98
CA THR A 293 20.15 27.87 -22.80
C THR A 293 21.48 28.40 -22.23
N GLU A 294 22.28 29.16 -23.01
CA GLU A 294 23.57 29.68 -22.53
C GLU A 294 23.43 30.89 -21.60
N ASN A 295 22.40 31.72 -21.77
CA ASN A 295 22.19 32.90 -20.91
C ASN A 295 21.62 32.54 -19.52
N PHE A 296 20.98 31.37 -19.38
CA PHE A 296 20.37 30.94 -18.13
C PHE A 296 21.41 30.46 -17.10
N GLU A 297 22.50 29.84 -17.56
CA GLU A 297 23.59 29.40 -16.68
C GLU A 297 24.40 30.58 -16.11
N GLU A 298 24.52 31.68 -16.86
CA GLU A 298 25.26 32.87 -16.41
C GLU A 298 24.47 33.67 -15.36
N GLU A 299 23.14 33.78 -15.52
CA GLU A 299 22.25 34.44 -14.55
C GLU A 299 22.15 33.66 -13.22
N GLU A 300 22.09 32.31 -13.27
CA GLU A 300 22.12 31.47 -12.07
C GLU A 300 23.48 31.55 -11.34
N ALA A 301 24.59 31.59 -12.09
CA ALA A 301 25.93 31.72 -11.51
C ALA A 301 26.14 33.07 -10.81
N GLU A 302 25.57 34.15 -11.35
CA GLU A 302 25.62 35.49 -10.74
C GLU A 302 24.76 35.56 -9.47
N ALA A 303 23.57 34.96 -9.47
CA ALA A 303 22.70 34.88 -8.30
C ALA A 303 23.35 34.10 -7.14
N VAL A 304 24.04 32.99 -7.44
CA VAL A 304 24.76 32.19 -6.43
C VAL A 304 25.96 32.97 -5.87
N ARG A 305 26.70 33.71 -6.70
CA ARG A 305 27.80 34.57 -6.22
C ARG A 305 27.29 35.70 -5.32
N ALA A 306 26.22 36.38 -5.70
CA ALA A 306 25.62 37.44 -4.90
C ALA A 306 25.12 36.95 -3.53
N LEU A 307 24.56 35.73 -3.48
CA LEU A 307 24.13 35.11 -2.23
C LEU A 307 25.33 34.73 -1.34
N ALA A 308 26.39 34.17 -1.93
CA ALA A 308 27.61 33.83 -1.20
C ALA A 308 28.32 35.07 -0.63
N GLU A 309 28.33 36.18 -1.38
CA GLU A 309 28.89 37.45 -0.90
C GLU A 309 28.05 38.09 0.20
N LYS A 310 26.71 37.98 0.13
CA LYS A 310 25.82 38.38 1.25
C LYS A 310 26.09 37.57 2.51
N LEU A 311 26.21 36.24 2.39
CA LEU A 311 26.49 35.37 3.53
C LEU A 311 27.91 35.55 4.10
N ALA A 312 28.86 36.02 3.28
CA ALA A 312 30.21 36.35 3.75
C ALA A 312 30.29 37.69 4.49
N ASN A 313 29.36 38.62 4.19
CA ASN A 313 29.30 39.96 4.79
C ASN A 313 28.33 40.07 5.98
N GLU A 314 27.41 39.13 6.15
CA GLU A 314 26.63 39.00 7.38
C GLU A 314 27.54 38.47 8.50
N GLU A 315 27.63 39.26 9.58
CA GLU A 315 28.50 38.99 10.73
C GLU A 315 28.42 37.54 11.19
N SER A 316 29.59 36.97 11.49
CA SER A 316 29.79 35.66 12.12
C SER A 316 28.58 35.22 12.94
N PRO A 317 28.01 34.02 12.72
CA PRO A 317 26.84 33.53 13.46
C PRO A 317 27.05 33.50 14.99
N GLY A 318 28.28 33.67 15.48
CA GLY A 318 28.55 33.91 16.91
C GLY A 318 28.06 35.27 17.44
N ALA A 319 28.02 36.33 16.62
CA ALA A 319 27.62 37.67 17.06
C ALA A 319 26.10 37.81 17.27
N LEU A 320 25.29 37.02 16.55
CA LEU A 320 23.83 36.97 16.73
C LEU A 320 23.43 36.21 18.00
N LEU A 321 24.23 35.23 18.43
CA LEU A 321 23.97 34.46 19.65
C LEU A 321 24.23 35.31 20.92
N ASP A 322 25.29 36.12 20.92
CA ASP A 322 25.61 37.00 22.06
C ASP A 322 24.59 38.13 22.25
N ARG A 323 23.89 38.53 21.18
CA ARG A 323 22.86 39.59 21.24
C ARG A 323 21.54 39.09 21.80
N ALA A 324 21.19 37.82 21.53
CA ALA A 324 19.97 37.20 22.05
C ALA A 324 20.07 36.78 23.54
N ILE A 325 21.27 36.80 24.13
CA ILE A 325 21.50 36.45 25.54
C ILE A 325 21.43 37.70 26.45
N PHE A 326 21.47 38.91 25.89
CA PHE A 326 21.52 40.17 26.64
C PHE A 326 20.35 41.14 26.40
N GLU A 327 19.28 40.70 25.73
CA GLU A 327 17.94 41.34 25.73
C GLU A 327 16.93 40.44 26.44
#